data_AF-A0A932QHZ5-F1
#
_entry.id   AF-A0A932QHZ5-F1
#
_cell.length_a   1.000
_cell.length_b   1.000
_cell.length_c   1.000
_cell.angle_alpha   90.00
_cell.angle_beta   90.00
_cell.angle_gamma   90.00
#
_symmetry.space_group_name_H-M   'P 1'
#
loop_
_entity.id
_entity.type
_entity.pdbx_description
1 polymer ?
#
loop_
_entity_poly.entity_id
_entity_poly.type
_entity_poly.pdbx_seq_one_letter_code
_entity_poly.pdbx_strand_id
1 'polypeptide(L)'
;MSFAELILILHVLGASIVIASAFYSVVLTIKQPISPEKLGHLRFIGRFGMGASIWQFFTGLYLAAHEWSEFKTSKLFWIKMALYVLEGILASTLIGRKMKQAASGQSKSLTVTMLTWAVMIVLIAAIGVLLVEDHR
;
A
#
# COMPACT_ATOMS: atom_id res chain seq x y z
N MET A 1 -27.06 -0.67 11.02
CA MET A 1 -25.88 -0.65 10.14
C MET A 1 -26.28 -1.26 8.82
N SER A 2 -26.20 -0.49 7.74
CA SER A 2 -26.45 -0.98 6.39
C SER A 2 -25.29 -1.86 5.91
N PHE A 3 -25.53 -2.67 4.88
CA PHE A 3 -24.46 -3.48 4.28
C PHE A 3 -23.37 -2.59 3.67
N ALA A 4 -23.73 -1.45 3.07
CA ALA A 4 -22.77 -0.48 2.53
C ALA A 4 -21.88 0.13 3.63
N GLU A 5 -22.45 0.49 4.79
CA GLU A 5 -21.69 0.97 5.95
C GLU A 5 -20.70 -0.09 6.47
N LEU A 6 -21.13 -1.36 6.52
CA LEU A 6 -20.23 -2.46 6.89
C LEU A 6 -19.07 -2.59 5.89
N ILE A 7 -19.36 -2.55 4.59
CA ILE A 7 -18.30 -2.64 3.56
C ILE A 7 -17.35 -1.44 3.63
N LEU A 8 -17.86 -0.24 3.93
CA LEU A 8 -17.02 0.94 4.15
C LEU A 8 -16.09 0.77 5.34
N ILE A 9 -16.58 0.25 6.47
CA ILE A 9 -15.75 -0.06 7.64
C ILE A 9 -14.66 -1.07 7.27
N LEU A 10 -15.03 -2.15 6.58
CA LEU A 10 -14.10 -3.17 6.10
C LEU A 10 -13.06 -2.58 5.13
N HIS A 11 -13.44 -1.62 4.28
CA HIS A 11 -12.56 -0.90 3.38
C HIS A 11 -11.57 0.01 4.14
N VAL A 12 -12.03 0.74 5.15
CA VAL A 12 -11.12 1.60 5.94
C VAL A 12 -10.12 0.75 6.75
N LEU A 13 -10.58 -0.39 7.29
CA LEU A 13 -9.71 -1.35 7.98
C LEU A 13 -8.67 -1.96 7.02
N GLY A 14 -9.09 -2.39 5.84
CA GLY A 14 -8.20 -2.88 4.79
C GLY A 14 -7.13 -1.86 4.40
N ALA A 15 -7.52 -0.60 4.20
CA ALA A 15 -6.60 0.51 3.89
C ALA A 15 -5.51 0.64 4.97
N SER A 16 -5.92 0.62 6.24
CA SER A 16 -5.03 0.77 7.39
C SER A 16 -3.98 -0.35 7.45
N ILE A 17 -4.39 -1.59 7.13
CA ILE A 17 -3.49 -2.74 7.08
C ILE A 17 -2.50 -2.62 5.92
N VAL A 18 -2.95 -2.16 4.74
CA VAL A 18 -2.09 -1.94 3.58
C VAL A 18 -1.03 -0.89 3.89
N ILE A 19 -1.43 0.25 4.46
CA ILE A 19 -0.52 1.33 4.86
C ILE A 19 0.49 0.82 5.91
N ALA A 20 0.03 0.11 6.94
CA ALA A 20 0.92 -0.46 7.96
C ALA A 20 1.94 -1.45 7.36
N SER A 21 1.50 -2.28 6.42
CA SER A 21 2.36 -3.24 5.72
C SER A 21 3.40 -2.56 4.83
N ALA A 22 3.00 -1.48 4.14
CA ALA A 22 3.90 -0.66 3.33
C ALA A 22 4.93 0.06 4.20
N PHE A 23 4.49 0.73 5.26
CA PHE A 23 5.37 1.40 6.21
C PHE A 23 6.37 0.43 6.86
N TYR A 24 5.89 -0.72 7.33
CA TYR A 24 6.74 -1.75 7.91
C TYR A 24 7.79 -2.26 6.92
N SER A 25 7.40 -2.46 5.66
CA SER A 25 8.31 -2.87 4.58
C SER A 25 9.39 -1.82 4.31
N VAL A 26 9.03 -0.53 4.33
CA VAL A 26 9.97 0.58 4.21
C VAL A 26 10.96 0.60 5.38
N VAL A 27 10.47 0.55 6.61
CA VAL A 27 11.30 0.56 7.83
C VAL A 27 12.29 -0.60 7.84
N LEU A 28 11.85 -1.80 7.47
CA LEU A 28 12.73 -2.95 7.36
C LEU A 28 13.71 -2.85 6.20
N THR A 29 13.33 -2.19 5.12
CA THR A 29 14.24 -1.97 3.99
C THR A 29 15.42 -1.11 4.44
N ILE A 30 15.17 -0.09 5.26
CA ILE A 30 16.16 0.87 5.81
C ILE A 30 17.12 0.22 6.82
N LYS A 31 16.67 -0.74 7.64
CA LYS A 31 17.54 -1.41 8.62
C LYS A 31 18.42 -2.51 7.98
N GLN A 32 19.75 -2.34 7.99
CA GLN A 32 20.73 -3.40 7.64
C GLN A 32 21.16 -4.24 8.87
N PRO A 33 21.70 -5.46 8.69
CA PRO A 33 21.24 -6.53 7.81
C PRO A 33 20.04 -7.29 8.43
N ILE A 34 19.21 -7.88 7.57
CA ILE A 34 17.99 -8.59 7.98
C ILE A 34 18.38 -10.03 8.37
N SER A 35 18.19 -10.38 9.65
CA SER A 35 18.42 -11.76 10.11
C SER A 35 17.45 -12.74 9.42
N PRO A 36 17.80 -14.03 9.31
CA PRO A 36 16.91 -15.05 8.76
C PRO A 36 15.53 -15.10 9.43
N GLU A 37 15.42 -14.86 10.75
CA GLU A 37 14.11 -14.79 11.42
C GLU A 37 13.28 -13.60 10.92
N LYS A 38 13.90 -12.44 10.72
CA LYS A 38 13.22 -11.24 10.20
C LYS A 38 12.76 -11.41 8.75
N LEU A 39 13.45 -12.24 7.96
CA LEU A 39 13.03 -12.64 6.61
C LEU A 39 11.74 -13.49 6.62
N GLY A 40 11.57 -14.36 7.62
CA GLY A 40 10.34 -15.13 7.82
C GLY A 40 9.13 -14.21 8.10
N HIS A 41 9.31 -13.24 9.00
CA HIS A 41 8.29 -12.23 9.29
C HIS A 41 7.94 -11.36 8.07
N LEU A 42 8.94 -11.01 7.25
CA LEU A 42 8.74 -10.29 5.99
C LEU A 42 7.88 -11.05 5.00
N ARG A 43 8.05 -12.37 4.87
CA ARG A 43 7.20 -13.19 4.00
C ARG A 43 5.77 -13.25 4.53
N PHE A 44 5.60 -13.38 5.84
CA PHE A 44 4.27 -13.37 6.46
C PHE A 44 3.56 -12.04 6.22
N ILE A 45 4.23 -10.92 6.52
CA ILE A 45 3.69 -9.57 6.34
C ILE A 45 3.46 -9.26 4.86
N GLY A 46 4.33 -9.72 3.97
CA GLY A 46 4.12 -9.59 2.53
C GLY A 46 2.87 -10.33 2.04
N ARG A 47 2.62 -11.56 2.52
CA ARG A 47 1.40 -12.31 2.21
C ARG A 47 0.15 -11.68 2.82
N PHE A 48 0.26 -11.23 4.06
CA PHE A 48 -0.83 -10.56 4.77
C PHE A 48 -1.21 -9.25 4.09
N GLY A 49 -0.22 -8.42 3.75
CA GLY A 49 -0.39 -7.19 2.99
C GLY A 49 -0.99 -7.44 1.61
N MET A 50 -0.55 -8.49 0.90
CA MET A 50 -1.17 -8.88 -0.37
C MET A 50 -2.64 -9.25 -0.22
N GLY A 51 -3.00 -10.04 0.81
CA GLY A 51 -4.38 -10.37 1.12
C GLY A 51 -5.22 -9.13 1.45
N ALA A 52 -4.68 -8.22 2.24
CA ALA A 52 -5.31 -6.94 2.56
C ALA A 52 -5.52 -6.08 1.31
N SER A 53 -4.55 -6.02 0.39
CA SER A 53 -4.69 -5.29 -0.88
C SER A 53 -5.78 -5.87 -1.78
N ILE A 54 -5.89 -7.21 -1.86
CA ILE A 54 -6.94 -7.88 -2.62
C ILE A 54 -8.31 -7.57 -2.01
N TRP A 55 -8.44 -7.71 -0.69
CA TRP A 55 -9.65 -7.35 0.04
C TRP A 55 -10.02 -5.88 -0.20
N GLN A 56 -9.04 -4.98 -0.10
CA GLN A 56 -9.22 -3.55 -0.31
C GLN A 56 -9.71 -3.21 -1.71
N PHE A 57 -9.19 -3.91 -2.72
CA PHE A 57 -9.63 -3.77 -4.10
C PHE A 57 -11.11 -4.14 -4.26
N PHE A 58 -11.54 -5.28 -3.70
CA PHE A 58 -12.93 -5.73 -3.83
C PHE A 58 -13.92 -4.84 -3.06
N THR A 59 -13.58 -4.41 -1.85
CA THR A 59 -14.44 -3.48 -1.09
C THR A 59 -14.50 -2.12 -1.77
N GLY A 60 -13.39 -1.63 -2.33
CA GLY A 60 -13.37 -0.39 -3.10
C GLY A 60 -14.21 -0.48 -4.37
N LEU A 61 -14.14 -1.60 -5.09
CA LEU A 61 -14.95 -1.84 -6.28
C LEU A 61 -16.45 -1.87 -5.95
N TYR A 62 -16.83 -2.52 -4.84
CA TYR A 62 -18.21 -2.55 -4.38
C TYR A 62 -18.73 -1.15 -4.05
N LEU A 63 -17.97 -0.37 -3.26
CA LEU A 63 -18.35 1.00 -2.89
C LEU A 63 -18.45 1.90 -4.12
N ALA A 64 -17.47 1.83 -5.03
CA ALA A 64 -17.49 2.57 -6.27
C ALA A 64 -18.69 2.21 -7.15
N ALA A 65 -19.11 0.94 -7.20
CA ALA A 65 -20.28 0.51 -7.95
C ALA A 65 -21.60 0.98 -7.31
N HIS A 66 -21.69 1.00 -5.98
CA HIS A 66 -22.89 1.45 -5.26
C HIS A 66 -23.06 2.98 -5.28
N GLU A 67 -21.96 3.73 -5.28
CA GLU A 67 -21.95 5.20 -5.29
C GLU A 67 -21.45 5.75 -6.64
N TRP A 68 -21.59 4.96 -7.71
CA TRP A 68 -21.04 5.29 -9.03
C TRP A 68 -21.56 6.62 -9.58
N SER A 69 -22.81 6.98 -9.27
CA SER A 69 -23.38 8.27 -9.65
C SER A 69 -22.63 9.46 -9.07
N GLU A 70 -22.05 9.30 -7.88
CA GLU A 70 -21.31 10.35 -7.17
C GLU A 70 -19.84 10.40 -7.61
N PHE A 71 -19.24 9.23 -7.90
CA PHE A 71 -17.80 9.16 -8.21
C PHE A 71 -17.43 9.23 -9.69
N LYS A 72 -18.34 8.88 -10.61
CA LYS A 72 -18.00 8.81 -12.06
C LYS A 72 -17.44 10.12 -12.63
N THR A 73 -17.90 11.26 -12.14
CA THR A 73 -17.45 12.60 -12.59
C THR A 73 -16.37 13.21 -11.70
N SER A 74 -16.05 12.59 -10.56
CA SER A 74 -15.07 13.12 -9.61
C SER A 74 -13.66 12.90 -10.14
N LYS A 75 -13.04 13.97 -10.67
CA LYS A 75 -11.63 13.94 -11.10
C LYS A 75 -10.69 13.51 -9.97
N LEU A 76 -10.98 13.94 -8.74
CA LEU A 76 -10.18 13.61 -7.55
C LEU A 76 -10.24 12.13 -7.20
N PHE A 77 -11.41 11.50 -7.32
CA PHE A 77 -11.55 10.06 -7.14
C PHE A 77 -10.60 9.30 -8.10
N TRP A 78 -10.60 9.66 -9.38
CA TRP A 78 -9.75 9.00 -10.38
C TRP A 78 -8.25 9.27 -10.16
N ILE A 79 -7.88 10.48 -9.73
CA ILE A 79 -6.50 10.80 -9.34
C ILE A 79 -6.07 9.92 -8.17
N LYS A 80 -6.89 9.77 -7.13
CA LYS A 80 -6.60 8.89 -5.98
C LYS A 80 -6.42 7.45 -6.42
N MET A 81 -7.31 6.94 -7.28
CA MET A 81 -7.20 5.57 -7.80
C MET A 81 -5.89 5.36 -8.59
N ALA A 82 -5.51 6.32 -9.43
CA ALA A 82 -4.24 6.24 -10.18
C ALA A 82 -3.01 6.26 -9.24
N LEU A 83 -3.04 7.12 -8.20
CA LEU A 83 -2.00 7.19 -7.19
C LEU A 83 -1.86 5.88 -6.42
N TYR A 84 -2.97 5.26 -5.97
CA TYR A 84 -2.93 3.96 -5.29
C TYR A 84 -2.38 2.83 -6.17
N VAL A 85 -2.72 2.81 -7.47
CA VAL A 85 -2.14 1.85 -8.41
C VAL A 85 -0.63 2.06 -8.55
N LEU A 86 -0.18 3.31 -8.66
CA LEU A 86 1.25 3.67 -8.70
C LEU A 86 1.98 3.23 -7.42
N GLU A 87 1.38 3.46 -6.26
CA GLU A 87 1.90 3.01 -4.97
C GLU A 87 2.13 1.49 -4.95
N GLY A 88 1.12 0.72 -5.38
CA GLY A 88 1.20 -0.75 -5.43
C GLY A 88 2.31 -1.25 -6.36
N ILE A 89 2.48 -0.63 -7.54
CA ILE A 89 3.56 -0.95 -8.48
C ILE A 89 4.93 -0.66 -7.86
N LEU A 90 5.10 0.50 -7.23
CA LEU A 90 6.35 0.89 -6.57
C LEU A 90 6.70 -0.05 -5.42
N ALA A 91 5.72 -0.37 -4.56
CA ALA A 91 5.90 -1.27 -3.44
C ALA A 91 6.30 -2.68 -3.90
N SER A 92 5.61 -3.24 -4.88
CA SER A 92 5.94 -4.55 -5.47
C SER A 92 7.35 -4.58 -6.04
N THR A 93 7.74 -3.53 -6.77
CA THR A 93 9.08 -3.42 -7.37
C THR A 93 10.17 -3.32 -6.29
N LEU A 94 9.93 -2.57 -5.21
CA LEU A 94 10.85 -2.42 -4.10
C LEU A 94 11.07 -3.73 -3.33
N ILE A 95 9.98 -4.44 -3.01
CA ILE A 95 10.02 -5.76 -2.36
C ILE A 95 10.76 -6.77 -3.24
N GLY A 96 10.41 -6.84 -4.54
CA GLY A 96 11.07 -7.74 -5.49
C GLY A 96 12.57 -7.51 -5.60
N ARG A 97 13.02 -6.23 -5.59
CA ARG A 97 14.45 -5.89 -5.57
C ARG A 97 15.13 -6.28 -4.26
N LYS A 98 14.48 -6.06 -3.11
CA LYS A 98 15.02 -6.46 -1.79
C LYS A 98 15.14 -7.98 -1.66
N MET A 99 14.17 -8.75 -2.16
CA MET A 99 14.22 -10.21 -2.17
C MET A 99 15.38 -10.73 -3.04
N LYS A 100 15.61 -10.13 -4.21
CA LYS A 100 16.75 -10.45 -5.08
C LYS A 100 18.10 -10.14 -4.40
N GLN A 101 18.20 -9.02 -3.69
CA GLN A 101 19.41 -8.66 -2.91
C GLN A 101 19.66 -9.62 -1.74
N ALA A 102 18.61 -10.01 -1.01
CA ALA A 102 18.72 -10.98 0.07
C ALA A 102 19.13 -12.38 -0.45
N ALA A 103 18.62 -12.80 -1.60
CA ALA A 103 18.95 -14.08 -2.22
C ALA A 103 20.37 -14.13 -2.80
N SER A 104 20.93 -13.00 -3.24
CA SER A 104 22.27 -12.94 -3.81
C SER A 104 23.40 -12.79 -2.79
N GLY A 105 23.08 -12.74 -1.49
CA GLY A 105 24.05 -12.54 -0.40
C GLY A 105 24.75 -11.17 -0.41
N GLN A 106 24.43 -10.29 -1.37
CA GLN A 106 25.00 -8.96 -1.47
C GLN A 106 24.23 -8.00 -0.58
N SER A 107 24.81 -7.68 0.59
CA SER A 107 24.41 -6.55 1.43
C SER A 107 24.80 -5.21 0.77
N LYS A 108 24.27 -4.92 -0.43
CA LYS A 108 24.39 -3.56 -0.95
C LYS A 108 23.53 -2.63 -0.09
N SER A 109 24.13 -1.53 0.37
CA SER A 109 23.43 -0.36 0.92
C SER A 109 22.16 -0.09 0.13
N LEU A 110 21.08 0.35 0.80
CA LEU A 110 19.90 0.84 0.07
C LEU A 110 20.39 1.82 -1.00
N THR A 111 20.07 1.53 -2.25
CA THR A 111 20.29 2.49 -3.31
C THR A 111 19.35 3.67 -3.08
N VAL A 112 19.83 4.89 -3.35
CA VAL A 112 19.04 6.13 -3.25
C VAL A 112 17.66 5.96 -3.91
N THR A 113 17.60 5.23 -5.03
CA THR A 113 16.35 4.87 -5.72
C THR A 113 15.33 4.13 -4.84
N MET A 114 15.76 3.18 -4.00
CA MET A 114 14.84 2.46 -3.09
C MET A 114 14.31 3.38 -2.00
N LEU A 115 15.16 4.30 -1.51
CA LEU A 115 14.73 5.31 -0.55
C LEU A 115 13.73 6.30 -1.18
N THR A 116 13.99 6.75 -2.41
CA THR A 116 13.07 7.60 -3.17
C THR A 116 11.72 6.93 -3.36
N TRP A 117 11.68 5.64 -3.73
CA TRP A 117 10.42 4.91 -3.89
C TRP A 117 9.66 4.73 -2.58
N ALA A 118 10.37 4.47 -1.48
CA ALA A 118 9.77 4.41 -0.15
C ALA A 118 9.13 5.75 0.26
N VAL A 119 9.83 6.86 0.01
CA VAL A 119 9.30 8.21 0.27
C VAL A 119 8.10 8.51 -0.63
N MET A 120 8.14 8.13 -1.91
CA MET A 120 7.01 8.30 -2.82
C MET A 120 5.77 7.51 -2.36
N ILE A 121 5.93 6.28 -1.86
CA ILE A 121 4.83 5.49 -1.30
C ILE A 121 4.18 6.23 -0.12
N VAL A 122 4.99 6.75 0.80
CA VAL A 122 4.48 7.52 1.96
C VAL A 122 3.79 8.82 1.51
N LEU A 123 4.36 9.54 0.55
CA LEU A 123 3.77 10.77 0.02
C LEU A 123 2.43 10.50 -0.70
N ILE A 124 2.36 9.43 -1.49
CA ILE A 124 1.13 9.01 -2.16
C ILE A 124 0.04 8.68 -1.14
N ALA A 125 0.37 7.89 -0.12
CA ALA A 125 -0.57 7.55 0.95
C ALA A 125 -1.04 8.79 1.72
N ALA A 126 -0.14 9.72 2.04
CA ALA A 126 -0.47 10.97 2.73
C ALA A 126 -1.36 11.90 1.88
N ILE A 127 -1.04 12.07 0.60
CA ILE A 127 -1.87 12.86 -0.34
C ILE A 127 -3.25 12.21 -0.50
N GLY A 128 -3.32 10.88 -0.59
CA GLY A 128 -4.58 10.14 -0.66
C GLY A 128 -5.51 10.45 0.52
N VAL A 129 -4.95 10.55 1.73
CA VAL A 129 -5.67 10.92 2.97
C VAL A 129 -6.05 12.40 2.98
N LEU A 130 -5.12 13.32 2.70
CA LEU A 130 -5.37 14.77 2.75
C LEU A 130 -6.43 15.22 1.75
N LEU A 131 -6.47 14.61 0.57
CA LEU A 131 -7.51 14.88 -0.44
C LEU A 131 -8.92 14.40 0.00
N VAL A 132 -9.09 13.77 1.18
CA VAL A 132 -10.41 13.46 1.77
C VAL A 132 -10.93 14.63 2.61
N GLU A 133 -10.04 15.46 3.17
CA GLU A 133 -10.42 16.52 4.12
C GLU A 133 -10.89 17.82 3.45
N ASP A 134 -10.45 18.13 2.23
CA ASP A 134 -10.80 19.38 1.53
C ASP A 134 -12.26 19.46 0.99
N HIS A 135 -13.10 18.45 1.24
CA HIS A 135 -14.47 18.37 0.69
C HIS A 135 -15.56 17.99 1.71
N ARG A 136 -15.32 18.21 3.01
CA ARG A 136 -16.40 18.36 4.00
C ARG A 136 -16.60 19.81 4.34
#